data_AF-A0AAD9VW62-F1
#
_entry.id   AF-A0AAD9VW62-F1
#
_cell.length_a   1.000
_cell.length_b   1.000
_cell.length_c   1.000
_cell.angle_alpha   90.00
_cell.angle_beta   90.00
_cell.angle_gamma   90.00
#
_symmetry.space_group_name_H-M   'P 1'
#
loop_
_entity.id
_entity.type
_entity.pdbx_description
1 polymer ?
#
loop_
_entity_poly.entity_id
_entity_poly.type
_entity_poly.pdbx_seq_one_letter_code
_entity_poly.pdbx_strand_id
1 'polypeptide(L)'
;MDYPTFDEKKADRSKCAHLRSQLKFCLLRTDCCKKDKLTPRECIKTRHPSVPQECYALWNTFFECKHSILDGRRRFRGLKGY
;
A
#
# COMPACT_ATOMS: atom_id res chain seq x y z
N MET A 1 17.44 11.75 21.43
CA MET A 1 16.26 10.96 20.98
C MET A 1 16.49 10.69 19.51
N ASP A 2 17.20 9.60 19.23
CA ASP A 2 17.55 9.20 17.87
C ASP A 2 16.41 8.36 17.31
N TYR A 3 15.61 8.97 16.44
CA TYR A 3 14.67 8.23 15.61
C TYR A 3 15.48 7.55 14.50
N PRO A 4 15.47 6.21 14.39
CA PRO A 4 16.12 5.56 13.26
C PRO A 4 15.34 5.92 12.00
N THR A 5 15.97 6.72 11.13
CA THR A 5 15.60 6.83 9.72
C THR A 5 15.81 5.46 9.09
N PHE A 6 14.77 4.63 9.10
CA PHE A 6 14.74 3.33 8.43
C PHE A 6 14.67 3.56 6.91
N ASP A 7 15.75 4.04 6.33
CA ASP A 7 15.99 4.01 4.88
C ASP A 7 17.05 2.96 4.59
N GLU A 8 16.65 1.70 4.71
CA GLU A 8 17.42 0.59 4.17
C GLU A 8 16.65 -0.01 2.98
N LYS A 9 16.87 0.63 1.83
CA LYS A 9 16.76 0.10 0.46
C LYS A 9 15.52 -0.76 0.18
N LYS A 10 14.37 -0.11 -0.08
CA LYS A 10 13.37 -0.69 -0.97
C LYS A 10 13.60 -0.18 -2.39
N ALA A 11 13.84 -1.10 -3.32
CA ALA A 11 14.17 -0.84 -4.73
C ALA A 11 13.14 -0.02 -5.52
N ASP A 12 12.04 0.39 -4.91
CA ASP A 12 10.92 1.06 -5.54
C ASP A 12 11.06 2.58 -5.32
N ARG A 13 11.62 3.31 -6.27
CA ARG A 13 11.72 4.79 -6.25
C ARG A 13 10.39 5.49 -6.62
N SER A 14 9.28 4.76 -6.62
CA SER A 14 7.98 5.30 -7.00
C SER A 14 7.42 6.23 -5.91
N LYS A 15 6.66 7.27 -6.30
CA LYS A 15 6.08 8.25 -5.35
C LYS A 15 5.18 7.62 -4.28
N CYS A 16 4.64 6.42 -4.53
CA CYS A 16 3.78 5.68 -3.60
C CYS A 16 4.50 4.45 -2.99
N ALA A 17 5.83 4.39 -3.02
CA ALA A 17 6.61 3.23 -2.57
C ALA A 17 6.43 2.94 -1.06
N HIS A 18 6.25 3.98 -0.25
CA HIS A 18 5.98 3.82 1.18
C HIS A 18 4.64 3.13 1.43
N LEU A 19 3.58 3.55 0.75
CA LEU A 19 2.25 2.93 0.84
C LEU A 19 2.26 1.49 0.33
N ARG A 20 2.96 1.23 -0.80
CA ARG A 20 3.16 -0.12 -1.34
C ARG A 20 3.84 -1.04 -0.32
N SER A 21 4.81 -0.48 0.40
CA SER A 21 5.58 -1.17 1.43
C SER A 21 4.76 -1.52 2.66
N GLN A 22 3.99 -0.55 3.17
CA GLN A 22 3.09 -0.77 4.31
C GLN A 22 2.01 -1.79 3.96
N LEU A 23 1.39 -1.67 2.79
CA LEU A 23 0.38 -2.60 2.31
C LEU A 23 0.94 -4.02 2.19
N LYS A 24 2.14 -4.18 1.60
CA LYS A 24 2.80 -5.49 1.49
C LYS A 24 3.05 -6.09 2.87
N PHE A 25 3.52 -5.30 3.83
CA PHE A 25 3.76 -5.75 5.20
C PHE A 25 2.47 -6.15 5.92
N CYS A 26 1.40 -5.37 5.73
CA CYS A 26 0.08 -5.66 6.29
C CYS A 26 -0.46 -7.01 5.79
N LEU A 27 -0.36 -7.25 4.48
CA LEU A 27 -0.85 -8.49 3.86
C LEU A 27 0.04 -9.70 4.14
N LEU A 28 1.35 -9.51 4.30
CA LEU A 28 2.25 -10.62 4.66
C LEU A 28 1.99 -11.14 6.08
N ARG A 29 1.43 -10.32 6.96
CA ARG A 29 1.10 -10.70 8.34
C ARG A 29 -0.17 -11.55 8.43
N THR A 30 -1.12 -11.34 7.52
CA THR A 30 -2.44 -11.98 7.58
C THR A 30 -2.42 -13.41 7.05
N ASP A 31 -3.40 -14.19 7.52
CA ASP A 31 -3.52 -15.60 7.16
C ASP A 31 -3.77 -15.82 5.66
N CYS A 32 -4.38 -14.86 4.96
CA CYS A 32 -4.68 -15.00 3.53
C CYS A 32 -3.43 -15.23 2.66
N CYS A 33 -2.30 -14.57 2.97
CA CYS A 33 -1.06 -14.81 2.25
C CYS A 33 -0.23 -15.96 2.85
N LYS A 34 -0.36 -16.23 4.16
CA LYS A 34 0.42 -17.29 4.84
C LYS A 34 -0.15 -18.69 4.67
N LYS A 35 -1.47 -18.86 4.86
CA LYS A 35 -2.17 -20.14 4.84
C LYS A 35 -2.70 -20.46 3.46
N ASP A 36 -3.48 -19.56 2.87
CA ASP A 36 -4.12 -19.80 1.58
C ASP A 36 -3.16 -19.62 0.39
N LYS A 37 -1.95 -19.09 0.64
CA LYS A 37 -0.92 -18.78 -0.37
C LYS A 37 -1.47 -17.95 -1.55
N LEU A 38 -2.52 -17.18 -1.30
CA LEU A 38 -3.14 -16.33 -2.29
C LEU A 38 -2.29 -15.09 -2.53
N THR A 39 -2.38 -14.55 -3.75
CA THR A 39 -1.71 -13.30 -4.04
C THR A 39 -2.34 -12.16 -3.22
N PRO A 40 -1.57 -11.14 -2.82
CA PRO A 40 -2.12 -10.01 -2.06
C PRO A 40 -3.25 -9.28 -2.80
N ARG A 41 -3.27 -9.36 -4.14
CA ARG A 41 -4.36 -8.84 -4.98
C ARG A 41 -5.63 -9.68 -4.85
N GLU A 42 -5.51 -11.01 -4.85
CA GLU A 42 -6.65 -11.90 -4.63
C GLU A 42 -7.27 -11.67 -3.26
N CYS A 43 -6.44 -11.60 -2.20
CA CYS A 43 -6.89 -11.41 -0.82
C CYS A 43 -7.78 -10.17 -0.64
N ILE A 44 -7.44 -9.08 -1.33
CA ILE A 44 -8.21 -7.83 -1.28
C ILE A 44 -9.47 -7.93 -2.14
N LYS A 45 -9.39 -8.59 -3.30
CA LYS A 45 -10.51 -8.74 -4.24
C LYS A 45 -11.62 -9.64 -3.67
N THR A 46 -11.24 -10.72 -2.99
CA THR A 46 -12.18 -11.66 -2.35
C THR A 46 -12.70 -11.16 -1.00
N ARG A 47 -12.19 -10.02 -0.51
CA ARG A 47 -12.45 -9.49 0.84
C ARG A 47 -12.31 -10.56 1.92
N HIS A 48 -11.15 -11.21 1.97
CA HIS A 48 -10.94 -12.33 2.90
C HIS A 48 -11.14 -11.88 4.36
N PRO A 49 -11.87 -12.65 5.20
CA PRO A 49 -12.19 -12.28 6.58
C PRO A 49 -10.95 -12.13 7.48
N SER A 50 -9.85 -12.80 7.13
CA SER A 50 -8.57 -12.68 7.86
C SER A 50 -7.80 -11.38 7.61
N VAL A 51 -8.26 -10.53 6.68
CA VAL A 51 -7.59 -9.25 6.40
C VAL A 51 -8.27 -8.16 7.25
N PRO A 52 -7.54 -7.48 8.16
CA PRO A 52 -8.11 -6.43 8.97
C PRO A 52 -8.45 -5.19 8.14
N GLN A 53 -9.40 -4.39 8.63
CA GLN A 53 -9.86 -3.17 7.98
C GLN A 53 -8.73 -2.17 7.72
N GLU A 54 -7.71 -2.15 8.58
CA GLU A 54 -6.51 -1.32 8.41
C GLU A 54 -5.78 -1.60 7.09
N CYS A 55 -5.65 -2.87 6.68
CA CYS A 55 -5.02 -3.19 5.40
C CYS A 55 -5.86 -2.69 4.21
N TYR A 56 -7.19 -2.67 4.32
CA TYR A 56 -8.06 -2.11 3.29
C TYR A 56 -7.97 -0.58 3.22
N ALA A 57 -7.81 0.09 4.36
CA ALA A 57 -7.55 1.53 4.39
C ALA A 57 -6.22 1.86 3.68
N LEU A 58 -5.14 1.12 3.97
CA LEU A 58 -3.86 1.25 3.29
C LEU A 58 -3.95 0.94 1.78
N TRP A 59 -4.81 0.02 1.38
CA TRP A 59 -5.04 -0.27 -0.03
C TRP A 59 -5.75 0.89 -0.73
N ASN A 60 -6.77 1.49 -0.10
CA ASN A 60 -7.47 2.65 -0.62
C ASN A 60 -6.50 3.83 -0.79
N THR A 61 -5.66 4.13 0.21
CA THR A 61 -4.69 5.22 0.12
C THR A 61 -3.63 4.96 -0.97
N PHE A 62 -3.15 3.72 -1.09
CA PHE A 62 -2.27 3.33 -2.19
C PHE A 62 -2.94 3.49 -3.56
N PHE A 63 -4.21 3.11 -3.67
CA PHE A 63 -4.99 3.25 -4.89
C PHE A 63 -5.18 4.73 -5.25
N GLU A 64 -5.55 5.57 -4.29
CA GLU A 64 -5.67 7.02 -4.48
C GLU A 64 -4.35 7.67 -4.86
N CYS A 65 -3.23 7.28 -4.24
CA CYS A 65 -1.91 7.77 -4.57
C CYS A 65 -1.56 7.43 -6.03
N LYS A 66 -1.76 6.16 -6.44
CA LYS A 66 -1.51 5.72 -7.82
C LYS A 66 -2.45 6.39 -8.82
N HIS A 67 -3.73 6.53 -8.47
CA HIS A 67 -4.73 7.19 -9.29
C HIS A 67 -4.41 8.69 -9.44
N SER A 68 -3.89 9.34 -8.39
CA SER A 68 -3.46 10.74 -8.44
C SER A 68 -2.30 10.99 -9.40
N ILE A 69 -1.46 10.00 -9.66
CA ILE A 69 -0.36 10.10 -10.63
C ILE A 69 -0.91 10.01 -12.06
N LEU A 70 -1.95 9.20 -12.27
CA LEU A 70 -2.60 9.01 -13.56
C LEU A 70 -3.61 10.10 -13.90
N ASP A 71 -4.27 10.69 -12.89
CA ASP A 71 -5.28 11.73 -13.10
C ASP A 71 -4.63 13.04 -13.58
N GLY A 72 -4.76 13.29 -14.89
CA GLY A 72 -4.23 14.46 -15.56
C GLY A 72 -4.77 15.80 -15.04
N ARG A 73 -5.95 15.82 -14.39
CA ARG A 73 -6.53 17.06 -13.84
C ARG A 73 -5.71 17.57 -12.64
N ARG A 74 -4.98 16.68 -11.97
CA ARG A 74 -4.09 17.04 -10.85
C ARG A 74 -2.70 17.51 -11.30
N ARG A 75 -2.37 17.44 -12.60
CA ARG A 75 -1.11 17.99 -13.13
C ARG A 75 -0.96 19.49 -12.85
N PHE A 76 -2.06 20.23 -12.94
CA PHE A 76 -2.06 21.68 -12.74
C PHE A 76 -2.22 22.11 -11.28
N ARG A 77 -2.86 21.28 -10.44
CA ARG A 77 -3.18 21.59 -9.03
C ARG A 77 -2.19 20.99 -8.03
N GLY A 78 -1.23 20.19 -8.49
CA GLY A 78 -0.33 19.43 -7.63
C GLY A 78 -0.96 18.16 -7.08
N LEU A 79 -0.13 17.24 -6.60
CA LEU A 79 -0.60 16.02 -5.93
C LEU A 79 -1.12 16.36 -4.53
N LYS A 80 -2.15 15.64 -4.07
CA LYS A 80 -2.61 15.68 -2.69
C LYS A 80 -1.51 15.04 -1.83
N GLY A 81 -0.87 15.83 -0.97
CA GLY A 81 0.17 15.34 -0.07
C GLY A 81 -0.38 14.27 0.87
N TYR A 82 0.41 13.20 1.05
CA TYR A 82 0.19 12.14 2.03
C TYR A 82 1.52 11.90 2.73
#